data_AF-A0AAV0NEC5-F1
#
_entry.id   AF-A0AAV0NEC5-F1
#
_cell.length_a   1.000
_cell.length_b   1.000
_cell.length_c   1.000
_cell.angle_alpha   90.00
_cell.angle_beta   90.00
_cell.angle_gamma   90.00
#
_symmetry.space_group_name_H-M   'P 1'
#
loop_
_entity.id
_entity.type
_entity.pdbx_description
1 polymer ?
#
loop_
_entity_poly.entity_id
_entity_poly.type
_entity_poly.pdbx_seq_one_letter_code
_entity_poly.pdbx_strand_id
1 'polypeptide(L)'
;MERQTSEEVKKNILRVKSSIQVARLLALQGHAFRGHDESIESTNRGNFIEHLQFLADNNEEIDSVVLDNAPLNAKYISPEIQKQILHVLAKKIAELESRFNDRVVELLKLSSSLVPKDGYKTFDIAAI
;
A
#
# COMPACT_ATOMS: atom_id res chain seq x y z
N MET A 1 -24.33 -1.39 -17.32
CA MET A 1 -22.94 -1.08 -16.95
C MET A 1 -22.05 -1.79 -17.95
N GLU A 2 -21.35 -1.05 -18.81
CA GLU A 2 -20.30 -1.63 -19.64
C GLU A 2 -19.16 -2.13 -18.73
N ARG A 3 -18.59 -3.30 -19.05
CA ARG A 3 -17.44 -3.84 -18.32
C ARG A 3 -16.23 -2.99 -18.68
N GLN A 4 -15.51 -2.51 -17.66
CA GLN A 4 -14.21 -1.84 -17.86
C GLN A 4 -13.25 -2.78 -18.58
N THR A 5 -12.44 -2.21 -19.46
CA THR A 5 -11.40 -2.94 -20.18
C THR A 5 -10.26 -3.35 -19.23
N SER A 6 -9.55 -4.43 -19.56
CA SER A 6 -8.40 -4.90 -18.77
C SER A 6 -7.34 -3.80 -18.59
N GLU A 7 -7.12 -2.98 -19.62
CA GLU A 7 -6.16 -1.89 -19.58
C GLU A 7 -6.60 -0.74 -18.66
N GLU A 8 -7.89 -0.39 -18.65
CA GLU A 8 -8.42 0.61 -17.72
C GLU A 8 -8.27 0.17 -16.27
N VAL A 9 -8.50 -1.12 -15.99
CA VAL A 9 -8.32 -1.70 -14.65
C VAL A 9 -6.85 -1.62 -14.23
N LYS A 10 -5.90 -1.97 -15.12
CA LYS A 10 -4.46 -1.86 -14.83
C LYS A 10 -4.04 -0.42 -14.52
N LYS A 11 -4.46 0.53 -15.37
CA LYS A 11 -4.20 1.97 -15.13
C LYS A 11 -4.78 2.42 -13.79
N ASN A 12 -5.96 1.93 -13.43
CA ASN A 12 -6.58 2.26 -12.15
C ASN A 12 -5.82 1.70 -10.95
N ILE A 13 -5.36 0.45 -11.05
CA ILE A 13 -4.50 -0.17 -10.03
C ILE A 13 -3.23 0.65 -9.86
N LEU A 14 -2.60 1.10 -10.95
CA LEU A 14 -1.38 1.90 -10.89
C LEU A 14 -1.61 3.25 -10.19
N ARG A 15 -2.73 3.94 -10.47
CA ARG A 15 -3.13 5.17 -9.76
C ARG A 15 -3.29 4.94 -8.26
N VAL A 16 -4.06 3.92 -7.88
CA VAL A 16 -4.34 3.60 -6.47
C VAL A 16 -3.06 3.20 -5.75
N LYS A 17 -2.20 2.40 -6.39
CA LYS A 17 -0.91 1.98 -5.84
C LYS A 17 0.00 3.18 -5.56
N SER A 18 0.11 4.11 -6.50
CA SER A 18 0.91 5.33 -6.35
C SER A 18 0.39 6.20 -5.21
N SER A 19 -0.93 6.39 -5.14
CA SER A 19 -1.60 7.13 -4.06
C SER A 19 -1.35 6.50 -2.67
N ILE A 20 -1.44 5.16 -2.58
CA ILE A 20 -1.15 4.42 -1.34
C ILE A 20 0.32 4.55 -0.93
N GLN A 21 1.26 4.52 -1.90
CA GLN A 21 2.68 4.66 -1.63
C GLN A 21 3.01 6.03 -1.04
N VAL A 22 2.46 7.10 -1.61
CA VAL A 22 2.60 8.46 -1.08
C VAL A 22 1.98 8.57 0.31
N ALA A 23 0.75 8.09 0.49
CA ALA A 23 0.09 8.10 1.79
C ALA A 23 0.92 7.38 2.88
N ARG A 24 1.47 6.21 2.55
CA ARG A 24 2.32 5.44 3.45
C ARG A 24 3.59 6.19 3.82
N LEU A 25 4.26 6.83 2.85
CA LEU A 25 5.47 7.60 3.09
C LEU A 25 5.22 8.76 4.05
N LEU A 26 4.17 9.54 3.80
CA LEU A 26 3.81 10.69 4.63
C LEU A 26 3.41 10.25 6.05
N ALA A 27 2.63 9.17 6.18
CA ALA A 27 2.29 8.59 7.48
C ALA A 27 3.53 8.14 8.25
N LEU A 28 4.48 7.47 7.60
CA LEU A 28 5.70 6.98 8.23
C LEU A 28 6.60 8.12 8.74
N GLN A 29 6.63 9.24 8.01
CA GLN A 29 7.42 10.42 8.37
C GLN A 29 6.70 11.38 9.31
N GLY A 30 5.41 11.17 9.58
CA GLY A 30 4.58 12.11 10.34
C GLY A 30 4.32 13.43 9.62
N HIS A 31 4.43 13.46 8.30
CA HIS A 31 4.18 14.67 7.51
C HIS A 31 2.69 14.92 7.32
N ALA A 32 2.31 16.20 7.29
CA ALA A 32 0.95 16.59 6.91
C ALA A 32 0.67 16.11 5.48
N PHE A 33 -0.52 15.56 5.24
CA PHE A 33 -0.89 15.07 3.91
C PHE A 33 -1.29 16.23 2.99
N ARG A 34 -1.99 17.23 3.55
CA ARG A 34 -2.64 18.29 2.80
C ARG A 34 -1.89 19.61 2.90
N GLY A 35 -1.99 20.39 1.84
CA GLY A 35 -1.60 21.80 1.81
C GLY A 35 -2.76 22.71 2.26
N HIS A 36 -2.43 23.96 2.56
CA HIS A 36 -3.44 25.00 2.75
C HIS A 36 -4.14 25.33 1.42
N ASP A 37 -3.37 25.38 0.34
CA ASP A 37 -3.85 25.57 -1.02
C ASP A 37 -3.33 24.44 -1.93
N GLU A 38 -4.25 23.62 -2.44
CA GLU A 38 -3.97 22.51 -3.35
C GLU A 38 -4.31 22.87 -4.82
N SER A 39 -4.63 24.14 -5.08
CA SER A 39 -4.93 24.65 -6.42
C SER A 39 -3.75 24.48 -7.37
N ILE A 40 -4.01 24.43 -8.68
CA ILE A 40 -2.96 24.25 -9.70
C ILE A 40 -2.00 25.45 -9.73
N GLU A 41 -2.48 26.64 -9.36
CA GLU A 41 -1.69 27.88 -9.33
C GLU A 41 -0.81 28.01 -8.07
N SER A 42 -0.99 27.14 -7.08
CA SER A 42 -0.18 27.16 -5.86
C SER A 42 1.25 26.74 -6.16
N THR A 43 2.22 27.47 -5.61
CA THR A 43 3.65 27.11 -5.67
C THR A 43 3.96 25.85 -4.88
N ASN A 44 3.11 25.48 -3.91
CA ASN A 44 3.21 24.23 -3.17
C ASN A 44 1.80 23.70 -2.90
N ARG A 45 1.41 22.68 -3.65
CA ARG A 45 0.07 22.10 -3.68
C ARG A 45 -0.19 21.12 -2.53
N GLY A 46 0.67 21.13 -1.52
CA GLY A 46 0.63 20.23 -0.38
C GLY A 46 1.39 18.93 -0.63
N ASN A 47 1.91 18.35 0.45
CA ASN A 47 2.85 17.23 0.38
C ASN A 47 2.32 16.04 -0.43
N PHE A 48 1.05 15.67 -0.32
CA PHE A 48 0.51 14.54 -1.07
C PHE A 48 0.58 14.75 -2.59
N ILE A 49 0.19 15.92 -3.08
CA ILE A 49 0.22 16.23 -4.51
C ILE A 49 1.65 16.37 -4.99
N GLU A 50 2.51 17.07 -4.25
CA GLU A 50 3.92 17.24 -4.60
C GLU A 50 4.68 15.91 -4.67
N HIS A 51 4.45 14.99 -3.72
CA HIS A 51 5.08 13.67 -3.76
C HIS A 51 4.52 12.79 -4.88
N LEU A 52 3.23 12.95 -5.22
CA LEU A 52 2.64 12.24 -6.35
C LEU A 52 3.17 12.77 -7.69
N GLN A 53 3.36 14.08 -7.81
CA GLN A 53 4.03 14.72 -8.94
C GLN A 53 5.48 14.24 -9.06
N PHE A 54 6.21 14.20 -7.95
CA PHE A 54 7.56 13.64 -7.94
C PHE A 54 7.60 12.19 -8.45
N LEU A 55 6.63 11.34 -8.08
CA LEU A 55 6.54 9.98 -8.63
C LEU A 55 6.25 9.97 -10.14
N ALA A 56 5.41 10.89 -10.62
CA ALA A 56 5.11 11.04 -12.04
C ALA A 56 6.36 11.47 -12.84
N ASP A 57 7.07 12.49 -12.36
CA ASP A 57 8.28 13.03 -13.01
C ASP A 57 9.38 11.97 -13.19
N ASN A 58 9.39 10.95 -12.33
CA ASN A 58 10.37 9.85 -12.36
C ASN A 58 9.86 8.58 -13.05
N ASN A 59 8.61 8.52 -13.50
CA ASN A 59 8.03 7.32 -14.12
C ASN A 59 6.90 7.68 -15.09
N GLU A 60 7.17 7.58 -16.39
CA GLU A 60 6.19 7.84 -17.47
C GLU A 60 4.90 7.02 -17.35
N GLU A 61 4.96 5.78 -16.87
CA GLU A 61 3.75 4.96 -16.69
C GLU A 61 2.84 5.57 -15.62
N ILE A 62 3.42 6.08 -14.53
CA ILE A 62 2.69 6.76 -13.45
C ILE A 62 2.19 8.11 -13.94
N ASP A 63 3.04 8.91 -14.58
CA ASP A 63 2.68 10.22 -15.13
C ASP A 63 1.44 10.13 -16.02
N SER A 64 1.41 9.16 -16.94
CA SER A 64 0.30 8.96 -17.88
C SER A 64 -1.05 8.62 -17.22
N VAL A 65 -1.09 8.35 -15.91
CA VAL A 65 -2.31 7.95 -15.22
C VAL A 65 -2.68 8.78 -14.00
N VAL A 66 -1.80 9.60 -13.42
CA VAL A 66 -2.08 10.35 -12.17
C VAL A 66 -2.46 11.82 -12.41
N LEU A 67 -2.88 12.51 -11.35
CA LEU A 67 -3.18 13.95 -11.36
C LEU A 67 -4.12 14.35 -12.52
N ASP A 68 -3.67 15.20 -13.43
CA ASP A 68 -4.50 15.69 -14.54
C ASP A 68 -4.68 14.69 -15.68
N ASN A 69 -3.83 13.65 -15.74
CA ASN A 69 -3.96 12.53 -16.67
C ASN A 69 -4.96 11.46 -16.19
N ALA A 70 -5.44 11.55 -14.94
CA ALA A 70 -6.44 10.62 -14.43
C ALA A 70 -7.85 10.97 -14.94
N PRO A 71 -8.65 9.96 -15.35
CA PRO A 71 -9.98 10.19 -15.90
C PRO A 71 -10.97 10.61 -14.81
N LEU A 72 -11.76 11.67 -15.08
CA LEU A 72 -12.85 12.14 -14.23
C LEU A 72 -12.39 12.34 -12.76
N ASN A 73 -13.02 11.59 -11.83
CA ASN A 73 -12.78 11.66 -10.39
C ASN A 73 -11.71 10.67 -9.91
N ALA A 74 -11.05 9.93 -10.81
CA ALA A 74 -10.02 8.96 -10.47
C ALA A 74 -8.66 9.60 -10.12
N LYS A 75 -8.63 10.89 -9.78
CA LYS A 75 -7.42 11.59 -9.34
C LYS A 75 -6.97 11.14 -7.93
N TYR A 76 -7.90 10.66 -7.11
CA TYR A 76 -7.69 10.23 -5.72
C TYR A 76 -7.05 11.29 -4.78
N ILE A 77 -7.07 12.57 -5.18
CA ILE A 77 -6.47 13.69 -4.43
C ILE A 77 -7.45 14.40 -3.47
N SER A 78 -8.74 14.07 -3.50
CA SER A 78 -9.74 14.79 -2.69
C SER A 78 -9.55 14.53 -1.18
N PRO A 79 -9.98 15.46 -0.31
CA PRO A 79 -9.78 15.30 1.14
C PRO A 79 -10.42 14.03 1.69
N GLU A 80 -11.61 13.72 1.18
CA GLU A 80 -12.35 12.54 1.58
C GLU A 80 -11.65 11.26 1.16
N ILE A 81 -11.14 11.20 -0.08
CA ILE A 81 -10.44 10.01 -0.57
C ILE A 81 -9.11 9.81 0.18
N GLN A 82 -8.34 10.86 0.42
CA GLN A 82 -7.08 10.74 1.17
C GLN A 82 -7.32 10.21 2.59
N LYS A 83 -8.39 10.66 3.26
CA LYS A 83 -8.81 10.12 4.57
C LYS A 83 -9.21 8.64 4.48
N GLN A 84 -9.94 8.25 3.44
CA GLN A 84 -10.30 6.85 3.21
C GLN A 84 -9.07 5.97 2.98
N ILE A 85 -8.09 6.44 2.21
CA ILE A 85 -6.81 5.74 2.01
C ILE A 85 -6.12 5.54 3.35
N LEU A 86 -6.03 6.59 4.17
CA LEU A 86 -5.45 6.51 5.50
C LEU A 86 -6.20 5.54 6.42
N HIS A 87 -7.54 5.57 6.39
CA HIS A 87 -8.37 4.65 7.15
C HIS A 87 -8.14 3.19 6.75
N VAL A 88 -8.08 2.91 5.44
CA VAL A 88 -7.77 1.57 4.92
C VAL A 88 -6.36 1.13 5.35
N LEU A 89 -5.37 2.01 5.28
CA LEU A 89 -4.01 1.73 5.76
C LEU A 89 -3.98 1.40 7.25
N ALA A 90 -4.63 2.22 8.09
CA ALA A 90 -4.70 1.98 9.53
C ALA A 90 -5.39 0.65 9.86
N LYS A 91 -6.51 0.34 9.18
CA LYS A 91 -7.21 -0.94 9.35
C LYS A 91 -6.33 -2.12 8.97
N LYS A 92 -5.54 -2.01 7.89
CA LYS A 92 -4.62 -3.06 7.45
C LYS A 92 -3.46 -3.26 8.41
N ILE A 93 -2.94 -2.18 8.99
CA ILE A 93 -1.92 -2.27 10.04
C ILE A 93 -2.46 -2.99 11.28
N ALA A 94 -3.63 -2.58 11.79
CA ALA A 94 -4.26 -3.23 12.94
C ALA A 94 -4.55 -4.73 12.69
N GLU A 95 -4.97 -5.07 11.47
CA GLU A 95 -5.17 -6.46 11.07
C GLU A 95 -3.86 -7.27 11.09
N LEU A 96 -2.75 -6.67 10.62
CA LEU A 96 -1.43 -7.30 10.67
C LEU A 96 -0.93 -7.48 12.10
N GLU A 97 -1.08 -6.46 12.95
CA GLU A 97 -0.71 -6.53 14.36
C GLU A 97 -1.49 -7.61 15.11
N SER A 98 -2.78 -7.77 14.82
CA SER A 98 -3.59 -8.85 15.40
C SER A 98 -3.14 -10.24 14.94
N ARG A 99 -2.84 -10.40 13.64
CA ARG A 99 -2.40 -11.67 13.05
C ARG A 99 -1.02 -12.11 13.53
N PHE A 100 -0.10 -11.15 13.66
CA PHE A 100 1.29 -11.37 14.08
C PHE A 100 1.54 -10.84 15.48
N ASN A 101 0.63 -11.15 16.41
CA ASN A 101 0.83 -10.81 17.81
C ASN A 101 2.04 -11.54 18.40
N ASP A 102 2.55 -11.03 19.53
CA ASP A 102 3.78 -11.50 20.19
C ASP A 102 3.76 -13.02 20.42
N ARG A 103 2.61 -13.61 20.76
CA ARG A 103 2.47 -15.05 21.00
C ARG A 103 2.71 -15.86 19.72
N VAL A 104 2.19 -15.41 18.57
CA VAL A 104 2.38 -16.09 17.28
C VAL A 104 3.85 -15.98 16.84
N VAL A 105 4.46 -14.82 17.03
CA VAL A 105 5.88 -14.61 16.69
C VAL A 105 6.80 -15.44 17.58
N GLU A 106 6.51 -15.53 18.88
CA GLU A 106 7.22 -16.39 19.82
C GLU A 106 7.08 -17.87 19.43
N LEU A 107 5.87 -18.33 19.12
CA LEU A 107 5.63 -19.69 18.68
C LEU A 107 6.40 -20.04 17.40
N LEU A 108 6.46 -19.13 16.42
CA LEU A 108 7.26 -19.30 15.20
C LEU A 108 8.76 -19.40 15.50
N LYS A 109 9.28 -18.59 16.43
CA LYS A 109 10.68 -18.66 16.87
C LYS A 109 10.99 -19.99 17.56
N LEU A 110 10.08 -20.44 18.42
CA LEU A 110 10.21 -21.73 19.11
C LEU A 110 10.18 -22.89 18.12
N SER A 111 9.25 -22.90 17.17
CA SER A 111 9.15 -23.97 16.17
C SER A 111 10.35 -24.02 15.24
N SER A 112 10.92 -22.88 14.85
CA SER A 112 12.16 -22.85 14.06
C SER A 112 13.40 -23.28 14.84
N SER A 113 13.37 -23.12 16.18
CA SER A 113 14.46 -23.54 17.07
C SER A 113 14.42 -25.02 17.44
N LEU A 114 13.28 -25.69 17.19
CA LEU A 114 13.17 -27.14 17.29
C LEU A 114 13.96 -27.79 16.15
N VAL A 115 15.25 -28.02 16.38
CA VAL A 115 15.97 -29.05 15.62
C VAL A 115 15.31 -30.39 16.00
N PRO A 116 14.87 -31.22 15.04
CA PRO A 116 14.33 -32.54 15.36
C PRO A 116 15.44 -33.39 16.00
N LYS A 117 15.53 -33.36 17.34
CA LYS A 117 16.34 -34.31 18.10
C LYS A 117 15.55 -35.62 18.12
N ASP A 118 16.00 -36.56 17.29
CA ASP A 118 15.62 -37.98 17.27
C ASP A 118 14.22 -38.37 16.73
N GLY A 119 13.39 -37.42 16.27
CA GLY A 119 12.02 -37.70 15.84
C GLY A 119 11.80 -38.46 14.52
N TYR A 120 12.85 -38.70 13.72
CA TYR A 120 12.73 -39.42 12.44
C TYR A 120 13.22 -40.87 12.49
N LYS A 121 13.73 -41.35 13.64
CA LYS A 121 14.21 -42.74 13.77
C LYS A 121 13.09 -43.79 13.82
N THR A 122 11.82 -43.38 13.86
CA THR A 122 10.66 -44.29 13.99
C THR A 122 9.80 -44.40 12.74
N PHE A 123 10.15 -43.76 11.63
CA PHE A 123 9.51 -44.01 10.33
C PHE A 123 10.32 -45.05 9.56
N ASP A 124 10.11 -46.31 9.91
CA ASP A 124 10.66 -47.43 9.15
C ASP A 124 9.78 -47.64 7.90
N ILE A 125 10.22 -47.09 6.76
CA ILE A 125 9.53 -47.18 5.46
C ILE A 125 9.68 -48.60 4.86
N ALA A 126 10.46 -49.48 5.50
CA ALA A 126 10.67 -50.86 5.07
C ALA A 126 9.54 -51.83 5.47
N ALA A 127 8.45 -51.35 6.08
CA ALA A 127 7.31 -52.18 6.50
C ALA A 127 6.05 -52.07 5.59
N ILE A 128 6.20 -51.56 4.36
CA ILE A 128 5.15 -51.61 3.32
C ILE A 128 5.62 -52.49 2.17
#